data_AF-A0A1E5JSA3-F1
#
_entry.id   AF-A0A1E5JSA3-F1
#
_cell.length_a   1.000
_cell.length_b   1.000
_cell.length_c   1.000
_cell.angle_alpha   90.00
_cell.angle_beta   90.00
_cell.angle_gamma   90.00
#
_symmetry.space_group_name_H-M   'P 1'
#
loop_
_entity.id
_entity.type
_entity.pdbx_description
1 polymer ?
#
loop_
_entity_poly.entity_id
_entity_poly.type
_entity_poly.pdbx_seq_one_letter_code
_entity_poly.pdbx_strand_id
1 'polypeptide(L)'
;MALQCFILGFLCDFLISYYELDYVTSDLEKLRECRKKIEEFYKVGCLQEKQNSIEVFSEFMQEEIRTNAQGYLSSFTSISKLRQYIGTINTKRSQFSYSRGLANYAITYLQKSSISELIQEINKVLGNQYSFKEGINFLNKSREAITDLGISLYALRFFINLILMIKHIVESAISDELSTRKVLKQEMEKRGFAMANDLVWAVVGLLTTYNNFFHIADTAVPLITLAFLTFDTFLLLAQWIFEARQYHERMHELQEQLKKATVYEHAIIQRQIDILNDEWEAQSAYFAINVLGANIIATCFAISLLCTGPLALAGLALFSMLGNALYNTSEEYKKYQKSSIAVRRELANGNVLDDEHHHQLLRKINEECNKDYCEFWKSLAFNVGGIAFIITAAVASWPIALGLTLVYMAYQFNNAYQKQLHNQDEDPLDIYRLLSPN
;
A
#
# COMPACT_ATOMS: atom_id res chain seq x y z
N MET A 1 30.32 -16.35 8.52
CA MET A 1 30.10 -17.05 9.80
C MET A 1 29.30 -16.22 10.81
N ALA A 2 29.72 -15.01 11.21
CA ALA A 2 28.94 -14.16 12.12
C ALA A 2 27.53 -13.77 11.57
N LEU A 3 27.44 -13.43 10.28
CA LEU A 3 26.16 -13.13 9.62
C LEU A 3 25.22 -14.35 9.56
N GLN A 4 25.76 -15.55 9.34
CA GLN A 4 24.97 -16.79 9.36
C GLN A 4 24.42 -17.10 10.76
N CYS A 5 25.22 -16.88 11.82
CA CYS A 5 24.78 -17.09 13.20
C CYS A 5 23.71 -16.07 13.61
N PHE A 6 23.83 -14.80 13.19
CA PHE A 6 22.81 -13.78 13.40
C PHE A 6 21.47 -14.13 12.71
N ILE A 7 21.54 -14.58 11.45
CA ILE A 7 20.36 -15.03 10.69
C ILE A 7 19.70 -16.25 11.33
N LEU A 8 20.49 -17.22 11.79
CA LEU A 8 19.99 -18.39 12.52
C LEU A 8 19.33 -18.00 13.84
N GLY A 9 19.91 -17.06 14.59
CA GLY A 9 19.32 -16.54 15.83
C GLY A 9 17.97 -15.87 15.58
N PHE A 10 17.90 -15.01 14.55
CA PHE A 10 16.67 -14.31 14.17
C PHE A 10 15.56 -15.27 13.69
N LEU A 11 15.90 -16.27 12.87
CA LEU A 11 14.96 -17.32 12.45
C LEU A 11 14.46 -18.15 13.63
N CYS A 12 15.32 -18.41 14.61
CA CYS A 12 14.95 -19.13 15.83
C CYS A 12 13.96 -18.30 16.68
N ASP A 13 14.20 -17.00 16.85
CA ASP A 13 13.30 -16.10 17.59
C ASP A 13 11.93 -15.95 16.90
N PHE A 14 11.92 -15.90 15.57
CA PHE A 14 10.69 -15.88 14.78
C PHE A 14 9.89 -17.18 14.93
N LEU A 15 10.56 -18.34 14.89
CA LEU A 15 9.91 -19.64 15.11
C LEU A 15 9.41 -19.80 16.56
N ILE A 16 10.16 -19.34 17.57
CA ILE A 16 9.72 -19.33 18.96
C ILE A 16 8.43 -18.50 19.09
N SER A 17 8.41 -17.29 18.52
CA SER A 17 7.22 -16.42 18.53
C SER A 17 6.01 -17.05 17.83
N TYR A 18 6.24 -17.80 16.74
CA TYR A 18 5.21 -18.54 16.03
C TYR A 18 4.65 -19.71 16.86
N TYR A 19 5.50 -20.52 17.49
CA TYR A 19 5.08 -21.66 18.31
C TYR A 19 4.49 -21.25 19.66
N GLU A 20 4.85 -20.07 20.19
CA GLU A 20 4.20 -19.45 21.35
C GLU A 20 2.73 -19.10 21.06
N LEU A 21 2.39 -18.83 19.80
CA LEU A 21 1.02 -18.53 19.37
C LEU A 21 0.17 -19.78 19.07
N ASP A 22 0.81 -20.90 18.70
CA ASP A 22 0.13 -22.14 18.28
C ASP A 22 0.02 -23.21 19.40
N TYR A 23 0.39 -22.86 20.64
CA TYR A 23 0.29 -23.71 21.85
C TYR A 23 0.95 -25.11 21.76
N VAL A 24 1.99 -25.31 20.94
CA VAL A 24 2.77 -26.57 20.90
C VAL A 24 4.02 -26.46 21.78
N THR A 25 3.90 -26.88 23.04
CA THR A 25 4.92 -26.65 24.08
C THR A 25 6.22 -27.47 23.87
N SER A 26 6.15 -28.64 23.25
CA SER A 26 7.29 -29.57 23.15
C SER A 26 8.38 -29.15 22.15
N ASP A 27 8.01 -28.43 21.09
CA ASP A 27 8.98 -27.95 20.08
C ASP A 27 9.53 -26.57 20.43
N LEU A 28 8.82 -25.84 21.27
CA LEU A 28 9.22 -24.54 21.81
C LEU A 28 10.44 -24.66 22.75
N GLU A 29 10.50 -25.70 23.58
CA GLU A 29 11.67 -25.97 24.43
C GLU A 29 12.92 -26.29 23.58
N LYS A 30 12.78 -27.10 22.52
CA LYS A 30 13.88 -27.42 21.60
C LYS A 30 14.38 -26.18 20.87
N LEU A 31 13.48 -25.30 20.43
CA LEU A 31 13.84 -24.05 19.77
C LEU A 31 14.55 -23.09 20.73
N ARG A 32 14.10 -22.97 21.98
CA ARG A 32 14.80 -22.19 23.02
C ARG A 32 16.18 -22.74 23.35
N GLU A 33 16.35 -24.06 23.38
CA GLU A 33 17.66 -24.69 23.57
C GLU A 33 18.58 -24.45 22.36
N CYS A 34 18.03 -24.50 21.14
CA CYS A 34 18.75 -24.17 19.92
C CYS A 34 19.20 -22.70 19.91
N ARG A 35 18.35 -21.78 20.38
CA ARG A 35 18.67 -20.36 20.55
C ARG A 35 19.85 -20.14 21.51
N LYS A 36 19.84 -20.83 22.66
CA LYS A 36 20.96 -20.79 23.62
C LYS A 36 22.27 -21.29 23.00
N LYS A 37 22.23 -22.38 22.23
CA LYS A 37 23.42 -22.90 21.53
C LYS A 37 23.96 -21.91 20.51
N ILE A 38 23.08 -21.18 19.81
CA ILE A 38 23.46 -20.12 18.86
C ILE A 38 24.09 -18.92 19.59
N GLU A 39 23.56 -18.54 20.76
CA GLU A 39 24.12 -17.46 21.60
C GLU A 39 25.47 -17.82 22.22
N GLU A 40 25.64 -19.07 22.67
CA GLU A 40 26.92 -19.58 23.16
C GLU A 40 27.98 -19.58 22.05
N PHE A 41 27.60 -19.98 20.82
CA PHE A 41 28.46 -19.87 19.64
C PHE A 41 28.84 -18.42 19.30
N TYR A 42 27.94 -17.47 19.56
CA TYR A 42 28.18 -16.05 19.32
C TYR A 42 29.14 -15.43 20.36
N LYS A 43 29.01 -15.81 21.64
CA LYS A 43 29.87 -15.32 22.74
C LYS A 43 31.32 -15.79 22.64
N VAL A 44 31.58 -16.94 22.00
CA VAL A 44 32.95 -17.46 21.84
C VAL A 44 33.71 -16.75 20.69
N GLY A 45 33.06 -15.89 19.89
CA GLY A 45 33.60 -15.43 18.60
C GLY A 45 33.80 -13.93 18.35
N CYS A 46 33.57 -13.00 19.27
CA CYS A 46 33.81 -11.56 18.99
C CYS A 46 34.37 -10.75 20.17
N LEU A 47 35.49 -10.07 19.89
CA LEU A 47 36.13 -9.07 20.76
C LEU A 47 35.29 -7.79 20.87
N GLN A 48 35.45 -7.17 22.02
CA GLN A 48 34.47 -6.39 22.77
C GLN A 48 34.52 -4.89 22.46
N GLU A 49 34.32 -4.49 21.19
CA GLU A 49 34.21 -3.07 20.80
C GLU A 49 33.09 -2.77 19.79
N LYS A 50 32.54 -3.79 19.10
CA LYS A 50 31.40 -3.64 18.17
C LYS A 50 30.03 -3.90 18.82
N GLN A 51 30.01 -4.13 20.14
CA GLN A 51 28.84 -4.63 20.87
C GLN A 51 27.75 -3.56 21.05
N ASN A 52 28.14 -2.30 21.33
CA ASN A 52 27.19 -1.24 21.68
C ASN A 52 26.30 -0.78 20.50
N SER A 53 26.81 -0.76 19.27
CA SER A 53 25.99 -0.40 18.09
C SER A 53 25.09 -1.55 17.62
N ILE A 54 25.49 -2.79 17.89
CA ILE A 54 24.68 -3.98 17.60
C ILE A 54 23.57 -4.14 18.64
N GLU A 55 23.82 -3.81 19.91
CA GLU A 55 22.80 -3.82 20.96
C GLU A 55 21.70 -2.77 20.70
N VAL A 56 22.07 -1.51 20.41
CA VAL A 56 21.08 -0.46 20.09
C VAL A 56 20.24 -0.81 18.86
N PHE A 57 20.86 -1.37 17.81
CA PHE A 57 20.13 -1.83 16.62
C PHE A 57 19.26 -3.05 16.91
N SER A 58 19.71 -3.98 17.77
CA SER A 58 18.96 -5.17 18.18
C SER A 58 17.76 -4.83 19.05
N GLU A 59 17.90 -3.88 19.98
CA GLU A 59 16.81 -3.37 20.80
C GLU A 59 15.78 -2.65 19.93
N PHE A 60 16.21 -1.79 19.01
CA PHE A 60 15.33 -1.15 18.01
C PHE A 60 14.57 -2.19 17.17
N MET A 61 15.26 -3.22 16.68
CA MET A 61 14.65 -4.30 15.90
C MET A 61 13.61 -5.10 16.69
N GLN A 62 13.92 -5.46 17.95
CA GLN A 62 12.96 -6.15 18.82
C GLN A 62 11.75 -5.28 19.12
N GLU A 63 11.97 -3.99 19.37
CA GLU A 63 10.91 -3.04 19.67
C GLU A 63 10.03 -2.80 18.44
N GLU A 64 10.59 -2.62 17.24
CA GLU A 64 9.80 -2.43 16.03
C GLU A 64 9.01 -3.68 15.63
N ILE A 65 9.59 -4.89 15.78
CA ILE A 65 8.87 -6.15 15.55
C ILE A 65 7.74 -6.32 16.57
N ARG A 66 8.01 -6.07 17.86
CA ARG A 66 7.01 -6.18 18.92
C ARG A 66 5.90 -5.15 18.74
N THR A 67 6.23 -3.91 18.41
CA THR A 67 5.24 -2.84 18.19
C THR A 67 4.39 -3.14 16.96
N ASN A 68 4.99 -3.68 15.89
CA ASN A 68 4.24 -4.15 14.73
C ASN A 68 3.32 -5.31 15.12
N ALA A 69 3.82 -6.36 15.79
CA ALA A 69 3.02 -7.51 16.24
C ALA A 69 1.88 -7.12 17.19
N GLN A 70 2.13 -6.23 18.15
CA GLN A 70 1.11 -5.66 19.03
C GLN A 70 0.14 -4.75 18.26
N GLY A 71 0.61 -4.05 17.22
CA GLY A 71 -0.21 -3.32 16.26
C GLY A 71 -1.18 -4.24 15.51
N TYR A 72 -0.71 -5.40 15.05
CA TYR A 72 -1.54 -6.44 14.44
C TYR A 72 -2.61 -6.97 15.41
N LEU A 73 -2.21 -7.29 16.65
CA LEU A 73 -3.15 -7.79 17.67
C LEU A 73 -4.18 -6.73 18.11
N SER A 74 -3.74 -5.48 18.31
CA SER A 74 -4.63 -4.36 18.63
C SER A 74 -5.49 -3.89 17.44
N SER A 75 -5.19 -4.34 16.22
CA SER A 75 -6.07 -4.08 15.07
C SER A 75 -7.39 -4.83 15.20
N PHE A 76 -7.44 -5.94 15.96
CA PHE A 76 -8.67 -6.67 16.25
C PHE A 76 -9.52 -6.02 17.36
N THR A 77 -8.99 -5.05 18.11
CA THR A 77 -9.76 -4.37 19.18
C THR A 77 -10.53 -3.14 18.70
N SER A 78 -10.22 -2.62 17.51
CA SER A 78 -10.94 -1.50 16.89
C SER A 78 -11.45 -1.87 15.50
N ILE A 79 -12.76 -1.74 15.29
CA ILE A 79 -13.41 -2.01 13.98
C ILE A 79 -12.81 -1.12 12.87
N SER A 80 -12.42 0.11 13.18
CA SER A 80 -11.80 1.00 12.19
C SER A 80 -10.40 0.54 11.77
N LYS A 81 -9.60 0.05 12.74
CA LYS A 81 -8.27 -0.52 12.48
C LYS A 81 -8.36 -1.84 11.74
N LEU A 82 -9.28 -2.73 12.13
CA LEU A 82 -9.56 -3.98 11.42
C LEU A 82 -9.92 -3.73 9.95
N ARG A 83 -10.79 -2.75 9.69
CA ARG A 83 -11.16 -2.35 8.32
C ARG A 83 -9.95 -1.88 7.52
N GLN A 84 -9.11 -1.02 8.11
CA GLN A 84 -7.89 -0.54 7.47
C GLN A 84 -6.95 -1.70 7.16
N TYR A 85 -6.78 -2.61 8.12
CA TYR A 85 -5.95 -3.79 7.98
C TYR A 85 -6.41 -4.73 6.86
N ILE A 86 -7.71 -5.05 6.81
CA ILE A 86 -8.33 -5.81 5.72
C ILE A 86 -8.09 -5.12 4.38
N GLY A 87 -8.24 -3.79 4.33
CA GLY A 87 -7.93 -2.99 3.15
C GLY A 87 -6.48 -3.17 2.69
N THR A 88 -5.52 -3.07 3.61
CA THR A 88 -4.09 -3.25 3.32
C THR A 88 -3.78 -4.66 2.83
N ILE A 89 -4.30 -5.71 3.47
CA ILE A 89 -4.12 -7.09 3.00
C ILE A 89 -4.67 -7.21 1.58
N ASN A 90 -5.84 -6.64 1.31
CA ASN A 90 -6.49 -6.73 0.02
C ASN A 90 -5.68 -6.05 -1.10
N THR A 91 -5.12 -4.88 -0.80
CA THR A 91 -4.16 -4.15 -1.65
C THR A 91 -2.94 -5.01 -1.95
N LYS A 92 -2.31 -5.61 -0.93
CA LYS A 92 -1.13 -6.49 -1.12
C LYS A 92 -1.46 -7.75 -1.89
N ARG A 93 -2.64 -8.32 -1.68
CA ARG A 93 -3.18 -9.47 -2.43
C ARG A 93 -3.35 -9.11 -3.91
N SER A 94 -3.97 -7.98 -4.22
CA SER A 94 -4.08 -7.49 -5.60
C SER A 94 -2.70 -7.32 -6.24
N GLN A 95 -1.79 -6.64 -5.53
CA GLN A 95 -0.42 -6.44 -5.96
C GLN A 95 0.31 -7.75 -6.27
N PHE A 96 0.18 -8.76 -5.40
CA PHE A 96 0.75 -10.07 -5.63
C PHE A 96 0.17 -10.73 -6.88
N SER A 97 -1.16 -10.68 -7.09
CA SER A 97 -1.83 -11.26 -8.25
C SER A 97 -1.31 -10.73 -9.59
N TYR A 98 -1.17 -9.40 -9.72
CA TYR A 98 -0.61 -8.80 -10.93
C TYR A 98 0.89 -9.10 -11.08
N SER A 99 1.65 -9.02 -9.98
CA SER A 99 3.10 -9.32 -9.98
C SER A 99 3.37 -10.75 -10.42
N ARG A 100 2.55 -11.70 -9.95
CA ARG A 100 2.61 -13.11 -10.35
C ARG A 100 2.36 -13.28 -11.84
N GLY A 101 1.42 -12.53 -12.42
CA GLY A 101 1.17 -12.52 -13.86
C GLY A 101 2.42 -12.15 -14.65
N LEU A 102 3.07 -11.04 -14.29
CA LEU A 102 4.33 -10.61 -14.91
C LEU A 102 5.46 -11.62 -14.67
N ALA A 103 5.59 -12.14 -13.44
CA ALA A 103 6.58 -13.13 -13.07
C ALA A 103 6.44 -14.42 -13.91
N ASN A 104 5.22 -14.89 -14.18
CA ASN A 104 5.01 -16.08 -15.02
C ASN A 104 5.61 -15.92 -16.42
N TYR A 105 5.49 -14.74 -17.04
CA TYR A 105 6.11 -14.47 -18.33
C TYR A 105 7.64 -14.39 -18.21
N ALA A 106 8.15 -13.73 -17.17
CA ALA A 106 9.59 -13.67 -16.91
C ALA A 106 10.20 -15.06 -16.67
N ILE A 107 9.56 -15.90 -15.87
CA ILE A 107 9.96 -17.29 -15.60
C ILE A 107 9.94 -18.11 -16.90
N THR A 108 8.87 -18.01 -17.69
CA THR A 108 8.74 -18.76 -18.96
C THR A 108 9.84 -18.35 -19.94
N TYR A 109 10.20 -17.07 -19.97
CA TYR A 109 11.31 -16.57 -20.78
C TYR A 109 12.66 -17.09 -20.26
N LEU A 110 12.92 -16.98 -18.96
CA LEU A 110 14.15 -17.47 -18.31
C LEU A 110 14.37 -18.96 -18.56
N GLN A 111 13.31 -19.77 -18.43
CA GLN A 111 13.35 -21.21 -18.67
C GLN A 111 13.82 -21.57 -20.08
N LYS A 112 13.52 -20.72 -21.08
CA LYS A 112 13.89 -20.92 -22.50
C LYS A 112 15.24 -20.28 -22.86
N SER A 113 15.85 -19.54 -21.95
CA SER A 113 17.11 -18.82 -22.17
C SER A 113 18.32 -19.62 -21.69
N SER A 114 19.52 -19.23 -22.15
CA SER A 114 20.80 -19.80 -21.68
C SER A 114 21.04 -19.57 -20.17
N ILE A 115 20.35 -18.60 -19.56
CA ILE A 115 20.42 -18.32 -18.12
C ILE A 115 19.84 -19.49 -17.29
N SER A 116 18.95 -20.29 -17.88
CA SER A 116 18.36 -21.47 -17.23
C SER A 116 19.44 -22.47 -16.78
N GLU A 117 20.47 -22.69 -17.60
CA GLU A 117 21.56 -23.62 -17.29
C GLU A 117 22.41 -23.10 -16.13
N LEU A 118 22.72 -21.80 -16.12
CA LEU A 118 23.44 -21.13 -15.04
C LEU A 118 22.68 -21.22 -13.71
N ILE A 119 21.35 -21.00 -13.73
CA ILE A 119 20.51 -21.14 -12.54
C ILE A 119 20.50 -22.59 -12.03
N GLN A 120 20.45 -23.57 -12.92
CA GLN A 120 20.52 -24.98 -12.54
C GLN A 120 21.89 -25.35 -11.92
N GLU A 121 22.98 -24.79 -12.43
CA GLU A 121 24.31 -24.98 -11.85
C GLU A 121 24.40 -24.40 -10.44
N ILE A 122 23.93 -23.16 -10.23
CA ILE A 122 23.86 -22.55 -8.90
C ILE A 122 22.99 -23.38 -7.96
N ASN A 123 21.82 -23.85 -8.43
CA ASN A 123 20.94 -24.70 -7.63
C ASN A 123 21.61 -26.01 -7.22
N LYS A 124 22.38 -26.65 -8.12
CA LYS A 124 23.17 -27.86 -7.79
C LYS A 124 24.21 -27.57 -6.71
N VAL A 125 24.95 -26.46 -6.82
CA VAL A 125 25.95 -26.05 -5.82
C VAL A 125 25.30 -25.80 -4.45
N LEU A 126 24.11 -25.21 -4.43
CA LEU A 126 23.35 -24.94 -3.21
C LEU A 126 22.55 -26.14 -2.69
N GLY A 127 22.62 -27.30 -3.34
CA GLY A 127 21.84 -28.49 -2.98
C GLY A 127 20.33 -28.34 -3.18
N ASN A 128 19.90 -27.34 -3.97
CA ASN A 128 18.50 -27.05 -4.23
C ASN A 128 17.97 -27.95 -5.37
N GLN A 129 17.00 -28.81 -5.04
CA GLN A 129 16.36 -29.71 -6.01
C GLN A 129 15.18 -29.07 -6.76
N TYR A 130 14.82 -27.83 -6.41
CA TYR A 130 13.63 -27.17 -6.94
C TYR A 130 13.79 -26.76 -8.41
N SER A 131 12.77 -27.07 -9.22
CA SER A 131 12.74 -26.73 -10.65
C SER A 131 11.76 -25.60 -10.97
N PHE A 132 12.00 -24.90 -12.08
CA PHE A 132 11.07 -23.89 -12.62
C PHE A 132 9.64 -24.43 -12.77
N LYS A 133 9.49 -25.71 -13.13
CA LYS A 133 8.20 -26.37 -13.34
C LYS A 133 7.42 -26.51 -12.03
N GLU A 134 8.08 -26.88 -10.94
CA GLU A 134 7.46 -26.97 -9.61
C GLU A 134 7.04 -25.60 -9.10
N GLY A 135 7.86 -24.56 -9.32
CA GLY A 135 7.52 -23.19 -8.97
C GLY A 135 6.31 -22.66 -9.73
N ILE A 136 6.25 -22.85 -11.05
CA ILE A 136 5.05 -22.49 -11.85
C ILE A 136 3.82 -23.27 -11.35
N ASN A 137 3.96 -24.56 -11.07
CA ASN A 137 2.84 -25.37 -10.57
C ASN A 137 2.32 -24.85 -9.22
N PHE A 138 3.22 -24.47 -8.31
CA PHE A 138 2.86 -23.84 -7.05
C PHE A 138 2.12 -22.50 -7.25
N LEU A 139 2.63 -21.62 -8.12
CA LEU A 139 1.99 -20.35 -8.45
C LEU A 139 0.63 -20.49 -9.14
N ASN A 140 0.40 -21.61 -9.85
CA ASN A 140 -0.89 -21.89 -10.46
C ASN A 140 -1.88 -22.45 -9.44
N LYS A 141 -1.44 -23.36 -8.55
CA LYS A 141 -2.28 -23.92 -7.48
C LYS A 141 -2.73 -22.85 -6.48
N SER A 142 -1.91 -21.84 -6.19
CA SER A 142 -2.28 -20.78 -5.25
C SER A 142 -3.30 -19.77 -5.80
N ARG A 143 -3.57 -19.77 -7.11
CA ARG A 143 -4.45 -18.79 -7.76
C ARG A 143 -5.87 -18.78 -7.19
N GLU A 144 -6.45 -19.96 -7.00
CA GLU A 144 -7.81 -20.11 -6.50
C GLU A 144 -7.91 -19.59 -5.07
N ALA A 145 -7.03 -20.05 -4.17
CA ALA A 145 -6.97 -19.58 -2.79
C ALA A 145 -6.78 -18.06 -2.67
N ILE A 146 -5.95 -17.46 -3.52
CA ILE A 146 -5.75 -16.00 -3.56
C ILE A 146 -7.01 -15.27 -4.02
N THR A 147 -7.76 -15.87 -4.95
CA THR A 147 -9.02 -15.32 -5.46
C THR A 147 -10.10 -15.40 -4.39
N ASP A 148 -10.23 -16.53 -3.71
CA ASP A 148 -11.17 -16.76 -2.60
C ASP A 148 -10.89 -15.84 -1.41
N LEU A 149 -9.60 -15.66 -1.08
CA LEU A 149 -9.17 -14.67 -0.10
C LEU A 149 -9.61 -13.26 -0.53
N GLY A 150 -9.50 -12.94 -1.81
CA GLY A 150 -9.96 -11.67 -2.37
C GLY A 150 -11.46 -11.43 -2.20
N ILE A 151 -12.28 -12.42 -2.56
CA ILE A 151 -13.74 -12.37 -2.38
C ILE A 151 -14.08 -12.16 -0.90
N SER A 152 -13.43 -12.92 -0.02
CA SER A 152 -13.64 -12.83 1.43
C SER A 152 -13.27 -11.47 2.00
N LEU A 153 -12.11 -10.91 1.62
CA LEU A 153 -11.66 -9.60 2.09
C LEU A 153 -12.60 -8.47 1.64
N TYR A 154 -13.06 -8.50 0.40
CA TYR A 154 -14.04 -7.53 -0.10
C TYR A 154 -15.37 -7.65 0.66
N ALA A 155 -15.90 -8.86 0.81
CA ALA A 155 -17.14 -9.10 1.55
C ALA A 155 -17.05 -8.64 3.02
N LEU A 156 -15.95 -8.98 3.71
CA LEU A 156 -15.72 -8.56 5.08
C LEU A 156 -15.64 -7.03 5.22
N ARG A 157 -14.91 -6.35 4.32
CA ARG A 157 -14.81 -4.88 4.32
C ARG A 157 -16.15 -4.21 4.06
N PHE A 158 -16.96 -4.78 3.16
CA PHE A 158 -18.34 -4.35 2.92
C PHE A 158 -19.18 -4.47 4.19
N PHE A 159 -19.21 -5.64 4.83
CA PHE A 159 -20.01 -5.86 6.04
C PHE A 159 -19.57 -4.97 7.20
N ILE A 160 -18.27 -4.75 7.40
CA ILE A 160 -17.78 -3.82 8.43
C ILE A 160 -18.29 -2.40 8.19
N ASN A 161 -18.22 -1.90 6.95
CA ASN A 161 -18.73 -0.57 6.63
C ASN A 161 -20.26 -0.50 6.76
N LEU A 162 -20.98 -1.54 6.35
CA LEU A 162 -22.43 -1.64 6.49
C LEU A 162 -22.86 -1.62 7.97
N ILE A 163 -22.21 -2.42 8.82
CA ILE A 163 -22.48 -2.46 10.26
C ILE A 163 -22.21 -1.10 10.90
N LEU A 164 -21.10 -0.43 10.54
CA LEU A 164 -20.79 0.90 11.07
C LEU A 164 -21.82 1.96 10.62
N MET A 165 -22.26 1.91 9.37
CA MET A 165 -23.31 2.79 8.87
C MET A 165 -24.63 2.55 9.61
N ILE A 166 -25.07 1.29 9.75
CA ILE A 166 -26.28 0.94 10.49
C ILE A 166 -26.18 1.40 11.94
N LYS A 167 -25.03 1.18 12.59
CA LYS A 167 -24.78 1.62 13.97
C LYS A 167 -25.02 3.12 14.13
N HIS A 168 -24.40 3.96 13.29
CA HIS A 168 -24.55 5.41 13.40
C HIS A 168 -25.99 5.87 13.07
N ILE A 169 -26.66 5.20 12.13
CA ILE A 169 -28.07 5.47 11.82
C ILE A 169 -28.95 5.17 13.04
N VAL A 170 -28.76 4.02 13.69
CA VAL A 170 -29.51 3.64 14.90
C VAL A 170 -29.22 4.61 16.05
N GLU A 171 -27.96 4.97 16.30
CA GLU A 171 -27.59 5.97 17.31
C GLU A 171 -28.26 7.32 17.03
N SER A 172 -28.33 7.74 15.77
CA SER A 172 -29.02 8.97 15.38
C SER A 172 -30.55 8.88 15.44
N ALA A 173 -31.13 7.68 15.42
CA ALA A 173 -32.57 7.48 15.56
C ALA A 173 -33.01 7.45 17.04
N ILE A 174 -32.08 7.11 17.94
CA ILE A 174 -32.30 7.08 19.40
C ILE A 174 -31.99 8.46 20.02
N SER A 175 -31.10 9.25 19.42
CA SER A 175 -30.77 10.61 19.88
C SER A 175 -31.71 11.65 19.29
N ASP A 176 -32.31 12.49 20.14
CA ASP A 176 -33.15 13.63 19.71
C ASP A 176 -32.35 14.78 19.08
N GLU A 177 -31.02 14.78 19.21
CA GLU A 177 -30.13 15.86 18.72
C GLU A 177 -29.73 15.68 17.24
N LEU A 178 -29.85 14.47 16.69
CA LEU A 178 -29.30 14.11 15.38
C LEU A 178 -30.41 13.75 14.39
N SER A 179 -30.38 14.39 13.22
CA SER A 179 -31.29 13.99 12.13
C SER A 179 -30.79 12.72 11.45
N THR A 180 -31.57 11.63 11.54
CA THR A 180 -31.26 10.34 10.88
C THR A 180 -31.00 10.47 9.39
N ARG A 181 -31.73 11.36 8.70
CA ARG A 181 -31.52 11.61 7.26
C ARG A 181 -30.17 12.27 6.97
N LYS A 182 -29.72 13.19 7.83
CA LYS A 182 -28.41 13.83 7.70
C LYS A 182 -27.29 12.82 7.97
N VAL A 183 -27.43 11.99 9.00
CA VAL A 183 -26.45 10.94 9.33
C VAL A 183 -26.37 9.88 8.23
N LEU A 184 -27.50 9.42 7.68
CA LEU A 184 -27.50 8.50 6.54
C LEU A 184 -26.79 9.11 5.34
N LYS A 185 -27.07 10.39 5.01
CA LYS A 185 -26.38 11.09 3.92
C LYS A 185 -24.87 11.10 4.20
N GLN A 186 -24.44 11.56 5.38
CA GLN A 186 -23.01 11.61 5.74
C GLN A 186 -22.32 10.24 5.69
N GLU A 187 -22.96 9.17 6.15
CA GLU A 187 -22.37 7.83 6.07
C GLU A 187 -22.29 7.30 4.63
N MET A 188 -23.30 7.59 3.79
CA MET A 188 -23.26 7.27 2.35
C MET A 188 -22.17 8.06 1.63
N GLU A 189 -21.97 9.33 1.95
CA GLU A 189 -20.89 10.16 1.39
C GLU A 189 -19.51 9.63 1.81
N LYS A 190 -19.39 9.21 3.08
CA LYS A 190 -18.13 8.72 3.64
C LYS A 190 -17.73 7.32 3.17
N ARG A 191 -18.71 6.43 2.94
CA ARG A 191 -18.44 4.99 2.74
C ARG A 191 -19.08 4.40 1.49
N GLY A 192 -20.05 5.08 0.88
CA GLY A 192 -20.88 4.53 -0.19
C GLY A 192 -20.09 4.04 -1.39
N PHE A 193 -19.11 4.83 -1.86
CA PHE A 193 -18.24 4.44 -2.98
C PHE A 193 -17.38 3.22 -2.64
N ALA A 194 -16.76 3.21 -1.46
CA ALA A 194 -15.96 2.05 -1.01
C ALA A 194 -16.81 0.79 -0.85
N MET A 195 -18.02 0.91 -0.28
CA MET A 195 -18.96 -0.20 -0.15
C MET A 195 -19.46 -0.71 -1.50
N ALA A 196 -19.74 0.18 -2.45
CA ALA A 196 -20.13 -0.20 -3.81
C ALA A 196 -19.01 -0.99 -4.49
N ASN A 197 -17.77 -0.51 -4.40
CA ASN A 197 -16.59 -1.21 -4.90
C ASN A 197 -16.44 -2.59 -4.27
N ASP A 198 -16.54 -2.69 -2.95
CA ASP A 198 -16.40 -3.94 -2.20
C ASP A 198 -17.47 -4.96 -2.59
N LEU A 199 -18.73 -4.53 -2.64
CA LEU A 199 -19.84 -5.38 -3.02
C LEU A 199 -19.66 -5.91 -4.45
N VAL A 200 -19.35 -5.03 -5.39
CA VAL A 200 -19.15 -5.39 -6.79
C VAL A 200 -18.01 -6.40 -6.92
N TRP A 201 -16.83 -6.13 -6.37
CA TRP A 201 -15.72 -7.06 -6.51
C TRP A 201 -15.91 -8.39 -5.76
N ALA A 202 -16.63 -8.41 -4.63
CA ALA A 202 -17.01 -9.66 -3.97
C ALA A 202 -17.95 -10.49 -4.86
N VAL A 203 -19.01 -9.87 -5.39
CA VAL A 203 -20.00 -10.55 -6.25
C VAL A 203 -19.36 -11.03 -7.55
N VAL A 204 -18.60 -10.17 -8.21
CA VAL A 204 -17.94 -10.49 -9.48
C VAL A 204 -16.91 -11.58 -9.32
N GLY A 205 -16.09 -11.51 -8.27
CA GLY A 205 -15.15 -12.58 -7.95
C GLY A 205 -15.87 -13.91 -7.75
N LEU A 206 -16.99 -13.91 -7.03
CA LEU A 206 -17.80 -15.10 -6.76
C LEU A 206 -18.45 -15.67 -8.04
N LEU A 207 -19.03 -14.81 -8.88
CA LEU A 207 -19.64 -15.21 -10.16
C LEU A 207 -18.62 -15.73 -11.17
N THR A 208 -17.43 -15.11 -11.23
CA THR A 208 -16.39 -15.47 -12.20
C THR A 208 -15.56 -16.67 -11.76
N THR A 209 -15.35 -16.87 -10.46
CA THR A 209 -14.57 -18.00 -9.91
C THR A 209 -15.42 -19.26 -9.84
N TYR A 210 -16.66 -19.16 -9.36
CA TYR A 210 -17.59 -20.30 -9.26
C TYR A 210 -18.60 -20.28 -10.42
N ASN A 211 -18.16 -19.92 -11.62
CA ASN A 211 -19.01 -19.76 -12.80
C ASN A 211 -19.85 -21.02 -13.10
N ASN A 212 -19.28 -22.21 -12.92
CA ASN A 212 -19.99 -23.49 -13.08
C ASN A 212 -21.18 -23.64 -12.11
N PHE A 213 -21.04 -23.17 -10.87
CA PHE A 213 -22.12 -23.19 -9.88
C PHE A 213 -23.25 -22.23 -10.26
N PHE A 214 -22.91 -21.07 -10.84
CA PHE A 214 -23.87 -20.07 -11.33
C PHE A 214 -24.35 -20.30 -12.76
N HIS A 215 -23.94 -21.40 -13.40
CA HIS A 215 -24.23 -21.69 -14.80
C HIS A 215 -23.82 -20.58 -15.78
N ILE A 216 -22.72 -19.88 -15.48
CA ILE A 216 -22.14 -18.85 -16.34
C ILE A 216 -21.12 -19.51 -17.27
N ALA A 217 -21.30 -19.34 -18.59
CA ALA A 217 -20.38 -19.86 -19.59
C ALA A 217 -18.95 -19.33 -19.40
N ASP A 218 -17.94 -20.18 -19.58
CA ASP A 218 -16.51 -19.80 -19.49
C ASP A 218 -16.16 -18.62 -20.39
N THR A 219 -16.79 -18.53 -21.57
CA THR A 219 -16.59 -17.43 -22.52
C THR A 219 -17.16 -16.09 -22.05
N ALA A 220 -18.11 -16.10 -21.11
CA ALA A 220 -18.69 -14.89 -20.54
C ALA A 220 -17.81 -14.31 -19.41
N VAL A 221 -17.00 -15.13 -18.74
CA VAL A 221 -16.17 -14.71 -17.59
C VAL A 221 -15.23 -13.54 -17.93
N PRO A 222 -14.48 -13.55 -19.05
CA PRO A 222 -13.65 -12.40 -19.43
C PRO A 222 -14.46 -11.15 -19.74
N LEU A 223 -15.65 -11.29 -20.36
CA LEU A 223 -16.51 -10.14 -20.68
C LEU A 223 -17.09 -9.49 -19.41
N ILE A 224 -17.52 -10.32 -18.45
CA ILE A 224 -17.94 -9.87 -17.12
C ILE A 224 -16.78 -9.13 -16.46
N THR A 225 -15.60 -9.73 -16.41
CA THR A 225 -14.40 -9.11 -15.82
C THR A 225 -14.10 -7.75 -16.45
N LEU A 226 -14.15 -7.63 -17.77
CA LEU A 226 -13.91 -6.36 -18.48
C LEU A 226 -14.96 -5.30 -18.14
N ALA A 227 -16.24 -5.67 -18.09
CA ALA A 227 -17.32 -4.75 -17.72
C ALA A 227 -17.09 -4.17 -16.32
N PHE A 228 -16.62 -4.99 -15.38
CA PHE A 228 -16.35 -4.55 -14.01
C PHE A 228 -15.04 -3.79 -13.83
N LEU A 229 -14.01 -4.09 -14.62
CA LEU A 229 -12.83 -3.23 -14.70
C LEU A 229 -13.17 -1.82 -15.23
N THR A 230 -14.16 -1.73 -16.12
CA THR A 230 -14.64 -0.45 -16.63
C THR A 230 -15.54 0.26 -15.61
N PHE A 231 -16.33 -0.51 -14.85
CA PHE A 231 -17.10 0.00 -13.72
C PHE A 231 -16.20 0.70 -12.69
N ASP A 232 -15.00 0.19 -12.39
CA ASP A 232 -14.06 0.84 -11.47
C ASP A 232 -13.71 2.28 -11.92
N THR A 233 -13.43 2.48 -13.21
CA THR A 233 -13.20 3.81 -13.77
C THR A 233 -14.42 4.71 -13.55
N PHE A 234 -15.63 4.20 -13.86
CA PHE A 234 -16.85 4.98 -13.67
C PHE A 234 -17.14 5.29 -12.20
N LEU A 235 -16.85 4.37 -11.29
CA LEU A 235 -17.04 4.57 -9.86
C LEU A 235 -16.09 5.63 -9.32
N LEU A 236 -14.82 5.62 -9.75
CA LEU A 236 -13.84 6.66 -9.42
C LEU A 236 -14.24 8.03 -9.99
N LEU A 237 -14.71 8.08 -11.23
CA LEU A 237 -15.21 9.32 -11.83
C LEU A 237 -16.46 9.84 -11.12
N ALA A 238 -17.38 8.94 -10.74
CA ALA A 238 -18.57 9.31 -9.97
C ALA A 238 -18.19 9.86 -8.60
N GLN A 239 -17.21 9.25 -7.92
CA GLN A 239 -16.68 9.76 -6.66
C GLN A 239 -16.02 11.13 -6.83
N TRP A 240 -15.20 11.31 -7.87
CA TRP A 240 -14.58 12.59 -8.17
C TRP A 240 -15.63 13.68 -8.47
N ILE A 241 -16.66 13.40 -9.27
CA ILE A 241 -17.76 14.35 -9.53
C ILE A 241 -18.49 14.70 -8.23
N PHE A 242 -18.71 13.71 -7.37
CA PHE A 242 -19.36 13.91 -6.09
C PHE A 242 -18.55 14.84 -5.17
N GLU A 243 -17.26 14.56 -5.00
CA GLU A 243 -16.34 15.40 -4.20
C GLU A 243 -16.14 16.78 -4.84
N ALA A 244 -16.12 16.87 -6.18
CA ALA A 244 -16.08 18.15 -6.90
C ALA A 244 -17.31 19.00 -6.55
N ARG A 245 -18.51 18.42 -6.51
CA ARG A 245 -19.71 19.18 -6.12
C ARG A 245 -19.61 19.70 -4.69
N GLN A 246 -19.15 18.89 -3.75
CA GLN A 246 -18.94 19.33 -2.36
C GLN A 246 -17.92 20.48 -2.28
N TYR A 247 -16.82 20.38 -3.04
CA TYR A 247 -15.84 21.45 -3.15
C TYR A 247 -16.48 22.75 -3.68
N HIS A 248 -17.25 22.69 -4.77
CA HIS A 248 -17.90 23.87 -5.35
C HIS A 248 -18.95 24.49 -4.41
N GLU A 249 -19.74 23.67 -3.73
CA GLU A 249 -20.70 24.13 -2.70
C GLU A 249 -19.96 24.86 -1.58
N ARG A 250 -18.89 24.25 -1.04
CA ARG A 250 -18.10 24.85 0.03
C ARG A 250 -17.39 26.13 -0.39
N MET A 251 -16.86 26.15 -1.62
CA MET A 251 -16.24 27.33 -2.21
C MET A 251 -17.25 28.47 -2.34
N HIS A 252 -18.46 28.17 -2.81
CA HIS A 252 -19.53 29.17 -2.92
C HIS A 252 -19.93 29.71 -1.55
N GLU A 253 -20.10 28.85 -0.54
CA GLU A 253 -20.38 29.27 0.85
C GLU A 253 -19.31 30.23 1.38
N LEU A 254 -18.03 29.88 1.21
CA LEU A 254 -16.91 30.72 1.66
C LEU A 254 -16.84 32.05 0.91
N GLN A 255 -17.07 32.04 -0.41
CA GLN A 255 -17.12 33.26 -1.22
C GLN A 255 -18.29 34.17 -0.82
N GLU A 256 -19.43 33.61 -0.44
CA GLU A 256 -20.57 34.40 0.05
C GLU A 256 -20.30 35.00 1.44
N GLN A 257 -19.64 34.24 2.32
CA GLN A 257 -19.19 34.74 3.63
C GLN A 257 -18.15 35.87 3.45
N LEU A 258 -17.22 35.72 2.52
CA LEU A 258 -16.19 36.71 2.21
C LEU A 258 -16.79 38.08 1.84
N LYS A 259 -17.92 38.11 1.12
CA LYS A 259 -18.63 39.34 0.73
C LYS A 259 -19.23 40.11 1.91
N LYS A 260 -19.52 39.40 3.02
CA LYS A 260 -20.16 39.95 4.22
C LYS A 260 -19.18 40.11 5.39
N ALA A 261 -17.91 39.75 5.18
CA ALA A 261 -16.90 39.64 6.22
C ALA A 261 -16.30 41.00 6.62
N THR A 262 -15.99 41.15 7.91
CA THR A 262 -15.10 42.20 8.41
C THR A 262 -13.66 41.98 7.92
N VAL A 263 -12.78 42.99 8.06
CA VAL A 263 -11.38 42.92 7.58
C VAL A 263 -10.62 41.71 8.15
N TYR A 264 -10.83 41.38 9.43
CA TYR A 264 -10.18 40.22 10.06
C TYR A 264 -10.78 38.88 9.61
N GLU A 265 -12.10 38.80 9.53
CA GLU A 265 -12.80 37.62 9.00
C GLU A 265 -12.43 37.36 7.54
N HIS A 266 -12.20 38.42 6.75
CA HIS A 266 -11.79 38.32 5.36
C HIS A 266 -10.48 37.55 5.21
N ALA A 267 -9.47 37.88 6.02
CA ALA A 267 -8.17 37.20 5.98
C ALA A 267 -8.28 35.72 6.39
N ILE A 268 -9.13 35.39 7.38
CA ILE A 268 -9.38 34.00 7.80
C ILE A 268 -10.14 33.22 6.73
N ILE A 269 -11.18 33.79 6.13
CA ILE A 269 -11.97 33.13 5.09
C ILE A 269 -11.12 32.93 3.84
N GLN A 270 -10.28 33.90 3.47
CA GLN A 270 -9.32 33.76 2.38
C GLN A 270 -8.34 32.61 2.64
N ARG A 271 -7.83 32.49 3.87
CA ARG A 271 -7.01 31.36 4.29
C ARG A 271 -7.75 30.02 4.14
N GLN A 272 -9.03 29.96 4.49
CA GLN A 272 -9.84 28.74 4.32
C GLN A 272 -10.05 28.38 2.84
N ILE A 273 -10.30 29.38 1.99
CA ILE A 273 -10.41 29.20 0.53
C ILE A 273 -9.10 28.62 -0.03
N ASP A 274 -7.98 29.15 0.43
CA ASP A 274 -6.65 28.73 0.03
C ASP A 274 -6.33 27.28 0.43
N ILE A 275 -6.62 26.90 1.68
CA ILE A 275 -6.49 25.51 2.15
C ILE A 275 -7.41 24.59 1.34
N LEU A 276 -8.64 25.02 1.08
CA LEU A 276 -9.62 24.23 0.33
C LEU A 276 -9.18 24.01 -1.14
N ASN A 277 -8.62 25.03 -1.79
CA ASN A 277 -8.08 24.95 -3.14
C ASN A 277 -6.92 23.95 -3.22
N ASP A 278 -5.98 24.02 -2.28
CA ASP A 278 -4.81 23.14 -2.26
C ASP A 278 -5.19 21.69 -1.98
N GLU A 279 -6.09 21.45 -1.00
CA GLU A 279 -6.56 20.10 -0.72
C GLU A 279 -7.33 19.53 -1.92
N TRP A 280 -8.13 20.36 -2.60
CA TRP A 280 -8.84 19.94 -3.81
C TRP A 280 -7.91 19.62 -4.99
N GLU A 281 -6.84 20.39 -5.18
CA GLU A 281 -5.83 20.12 -6.22
C GLU A 281 -5.11 18.79 -5.94
N ALA A 282 -4.68 18.56 -4.69
CA ALA A 282 -4.07 17.30 -4.29
C ALA A 282 -5.05 16.11 -4.43
N GLN A 283 -6.32 16.30 -4.05
CA GLN A 283 -7.37 15.28 -4.20
C GLN A 283 -7.68 14.98 -5.67
N SER A 284 -7.69 15.99 -6.53
CA SER A 284 -7.87 15.81 -7.97
C SER A 284 -6.71 15.03 -8.58
N ALA A 285 -5.47 15.28 -8.15
CA ALA A 285 -4.31 14.51 -8.57
C ALA A 285 -4.38 13.04 -8.12
N TYR A 286 -4.88 12.77 -6.90
CA TYR A 286 -5.18 11.42 -6.42
C TYR A 286 -6.19 10.69 -7.31
N PHE A 287 -7.28 11.34 -7.72
CA PHE A 287 -8.23 10.71 -8.65
C PHE A 287 -7.62 10.51 -10.03
N ALA A 288 -6.86 11.46 -10.54
CA ALA A 288 -6.24 11.36 -11.86
C ALA A 288 -5.32 10.13 -11.97
N ILE A 289 -4.47 9.88 -10.97
CA ILE A 289 -3.58 8.71 -10.98
C ILE A 289 -4.34 7.39 -10.83
N ASN A 290 -5.40 7.35 -10.01
CA ASN A 290 -6.24 6.17 -9.84
C ASN A 290 -7.05 5.86 -11.11
N VAL A 291 -7.67 6.86 -11.73
CA VAL A 291 -8.41 6.74 -12.99
C VAL A 291 -7.47 6.31 -14.12
N LEU A 292 -6.25 6.84 -14.18
CA LEU A 292 -5.24 6.41 -15.13
C LEU A 292 -4.89 4.93 -14.91
N GLY A 293 -4.63 4.53 -13.67
CA GLY A 293 -4.38 3.14 -13.31
C GLY A 293 -5.51 2.20 -13.74
N ALA A 294 -6.76 2.56 -13.43
CA ALA A 294 -7.98 1.84 -13.81
C ALA A 294 -8.05 1.57 -15.31
N ASN A 295 -7.89 2.64 -16.09
CA ASN A 295 -8.00 2.58 -17.54
C ASN A 295 -6.86 1.78 -18.17
N ILE A 296 -5.64 1.88 -17.63
CA ILE A 296 -4.52 1.05 -18.10
C ILE A 296 -4.85 -0.44 -17.88
N ILE A 297 -5.33 -0.83 -16.68
CA ILE A 297 -5.70 -2.22 -16.39
C ILE A 297 -6.82 -2.69 -17.33
N ALA A 298 -7.93 -1.94 -17.42
CA ALA A 298 -9.07 -2.29 -18.24
C ALA A 298 -8.70 -2.42 -19.73
N THR A 299 -7.92 -1.47 -20.24
CA THR A 299 -7.46 -1.47 -21.64
C THR A 299 -6.53 -2.63 -21.92
N CYS A 300 -5.56 -2.90 -21.03
CA CYS A 300 -4.65 -4.03 -21.21
C CYS A 300 -5.39 -5.36 -21.18
N PHE A 301 -6.38 -5.49 -20.29
CA PHE A 301 -7.24 -6.66 -20.25
C PHE A 301 -8.04 -6.80 -21.54
N ALA A 302 -8.68 -5.74 -22.04
CA ALA A 302 -9.42 -5.76 -23.30
C ALA A 302 -8.55 -6.16 -24.50
N ILE A 303 -7.35 -5.58 -24.62
CA ILE A 303 -6.41 -5.92 -25.69
C ILE A 303 -5.95 -7.37 -25.57
N SER A 304 -5.79 -7.89 -24.35
CA SER A 304 -5.39 -9.30 -24.14
C SER A 304 -6.41 -10.32 -24.64
N LEU A 305 -7.68 -9.92 -24.80
CA LEU A 305 -8.72 -10.76 -25.42
C LEU A 305 -8.54 -10.89 -26.93
N LEU A 306 -7.84 -9.95 -27.56
CA LEU A 306 -7.61 -9.90 -29.01
C LEU A 306 -6.19 -10.33 -29.40
N CYS A 307 -5.23 -10.18 -28.49
CA CYS A 307 -3.82 -10.49 -28.73
C CYS A 307 -3.42 -11.85 -28.14
N THR A 308 -2.85 -12.73 -28.95
CA THR A 308 -2.39 -14.08 -28.52
C THR A 308 -0.87 -14.24 -28.52
N GLY A 309 -0.13 -13.26 -29.03
CA GLY A 309 1.34 -13.30 -29.12
C GLY A 309 2.02 -13.27 -27.74
N PRO A 310 2.97 -14.17 -27.42
CA PRO A 310 3.60 -14.23 -26.10
C PRO A 310 4.30 -12.93 -25.66
N LEU A 311 4.97 -12.24 -26.61
CA LEU A 311 5.62 -10.96 -26.33
C LEU A 311 4.60 -9.84 -26.09
N ALA A 312 3.50 -9.84 -26.86
CA ALA A 312 2.41 -8.89 -26.68
C ALA A 312 1.76 -9.08 -25.29
N LEU A 313 1.49 -10.34 -24.90
CA LEU A 313 0.94 -10.67 -23.59
C LEU A 313 1.88 -10.29 -22.43
N ALA A 314 3.20 -10.47 -22.59
CA ALA A 314 4.18 -10.02 -21.61
C ALA A 314 4.19 -8.48 -21.47
N GLY A 315 4.11 -7.75 -22.59
CA GLY A 315 3.96 -6.30 -22.59
C GLY A 315 2.67 -5.84 -21.89
N LEU A 316 1.54 -6.47 -22.21
CA LEU A 316 0.25 -6.19 -21.57
C LEU A 316 0.26 -6.51 -20.07
N ALA A 317 0.96 -7.56 -19.64
CA ALA A 317 1.14 -7.88 -18.23
C ALA A 317 1.97 -6.80 -17.51
N LEU A 318 3.03 -6.28 -18.14
CA LEU A 318 3.83 -5.17 -17.61
C LEU A 318 3.00 -3.89 -17.47
N PHE A 319 2.23 -3.52 -18.49
CA PHE A 319 1.36 -2.33 -18.42
C PHE A 319 0.22 -2.51 -17.42
N SER A 320 -0.40 -3.69 -17.33
CA SER A 320 -1.39 -3.98 -16.29
C SER A 320 -0.79 -3.85 -14.89
N MET A 321 0.46 -4.28 -14.73
CA MET A 321 1.20 -4.13 -13.48
C MET A 321 1.50 -2.67 -13.17
N LEU A 322 1.84 -1.86 -14.17
CA LEU A 322 1.96 -0.41 -14.03
C LEU A 322 0.64 0.22 -13.57
N GLY A 323 -0.48 -0.14 -14.20
CA GLY A 323 -1.80 0.34 -13.78
C GLY A 323 -2.13 0.01 -12.32
N ASN A 324 -1.87 -1.23 -11.90
CA ASN A 324 -2.05 -1.64 -10.51
C ASN A 324 -1.04 -0.98 -9.55
N ALA A 325 0.19 -0.71 -10.00
CA ALA A 325 1.19 0.00 -9.21
C ALA A 325 0.77 1.46 -8.97
N LEU A 326 0.22 2.14 -9.98
CA LEU A 326 -0.32 3.50 -9.84
C LEU A 326 -1.40 3.58 -8.77
N TYR A 327 -2.35 2.63 -8.77
CA TYR A 327 -3.35 2.48 -7.70
C TYR A 327 -2.73 2.33 -6.32
N ASN A 328 -1.73 1.45 -6.20
CA ASN A 328 -1.09 1.17 -4.91
C ASN A 328 -0.16 2.28 -4.43
N THR A 329 0.16 3.27 -5.27
CA THR A 329 0.98 4.44 -4.94
C THR A 329 0.21 5.76 -4.96
N SER A 330 -1.12 5.74 -5.03
CA SER A 330 -1.90 6.95 -5.20
C SER A 330 -1.81 7.89 -4.00
N GLU A 331 -1.65 7.35 -2.79
CA GLU A 331 -1.48 8.14 -1.56
C GLU A 331 -0.09 8.79 -1.51
N GLU A 332 0.97 8.07 -1.87
CA GLU A 332 2.31 8.62 -2.01
C GLU A 332 2.36 9.73 -3.07
N TYR A 333 1.64 9.53 -4.19
CA TYR A 333 1.49 10.57 -5.20
C TYR A 333 0.73 11.80 -4.68
N LYS A 334 -0.38 11.57 -3.96
CA LYS A 334 -1.14 12.66 -3.31
C LYS A 334 -0.25 13.43 -2.34
N LYS A 335 0.56 12.73 -1.55
CA LYS A 335 1.51 13.33 -0.60
C LYS A 335 2.54 14.19 -1.32
N TYR A 336 3.18 13.66 -2.36
CA TYR A 336 4.08 14.43 -3.22
C TYR A 336 3.42 15.69 -3.78
N GLN A 337 2.18 15.59 -4.27
CA GLN A 337 1.44 16.72 -4.79
C GLN A 337 1.15 17.79 -3.72
N LYS A 338 0.80 17.39 -2.49
CA LYS A 338 0.65 18.33 -1.36
C LYS A 338 1.96 19.09 -1.09
N SER A 339 3.08 18.40 -1.04
CA SER A 339 4.39 19.02 -0.80
C SER A 339 4.81 19.94 -1.95
N SER A 340 4.52 19.57 -3.19
CA SER A 340 4.72 20.42 -4.37
C SER A 340 3.86 21.70 -4.34
N ILE A 341 2.59 21.58 -3.96
CA ILE A 341 1.67 22.70 -3.79
C ILE A 341 2.16 23.64 -2.68
N ALA A 342 2.64 23.08 -1.56
CA ALA A 342 3.21 23.85 -0.46
C ALA A 342 4.42 24.69 -0.90
N VAL A 343 5.35 24.11 -1.68
CA VAL A 343 6.49 24.83 -2.29
C VAL A 343 5.99 25.98 -3.17
N ARG A 344 5.04 25.71 -4.08
CA ARG A 344 4.50 26.73 -4.98
C ARG A 344 3.82 27.87 -4.22
N ARG A 345 3.11 27.56 -3.14
CA ARG A 345 2.45 28.54 -2.27
C ARG A 345 3.46 29.41 -1.53
N GLU A 346 4.49 28.79 -0.97
CA GLU A 346 5.52 29.54 -0.26
C GLU A 346 6.33 30.44 -1.22
N LEU A 347 6.63 29.97 -2.43
CA LEU A 347 7.20 30.83 -3.48
C LEU A 347 6.31 32.03 -3.81
N ALA A 348 4.97 31.85 -3.80
CA ALA A 348 4.04 32.95 -3.98
C ALA A 348 4.04 33.91 -2.77
N ASN A 349 4.15 33.39 -1.54
CA ASN A 349 4.29 34.18 -0.32
C ASN A 349 5.56 35.03 -0.34
N GLY A 350 6.67 34.53 -0.91
CA GLY A 350 7.94 35.24 -1.04
C GLY A 350 7.86 36.55 -1.84
N ASN A 351 6.86 36.69 -2.72
CA ASN A 351 6.60 37.97 -3.41
C ASN A 351 6.09 39.07 -2.47
N VAL A 352 5.62 38.71 -1.27
CA VAL A 352 5.06 39.62 -0.26
C VAL A 352 5.90 39.63 1.01
N LEU A 353 6.43 38.47 1.44
CA LEU A 353 7.24 38.26 2.62
C LEU A 353 8.59 37.66 2.22
N ASP A 354 9.57 38.51 1.92
CA ASP A 354 10.95 38.10 1.64
C ASP A 354 11.81 38.23 2.92
N ASP A 355 11.46 37.44 3.94
CA ASP A 355 12.15 37.42 5.23
C ASP A 355 12.98 36.13 5.43
N GLU A 356 13.85 36.14 6.44
CA GLU A 356 14.68 34.97 6.78
C GLU A 356 13.83 33.73 7.07
N HIS A 357 12.64 33.92 7.66
CA HIS A 357 11.69 32.84 7.91
C HIS A 357 11.16 32.22 6.60
N HIS A 358 10.82 33.04 5.60
CA HIS A 358 10.42 32.59 4.27
C HIS A 358 11.51 31.72 3.63
N HIS A 359 12.76 32.16 3.63
CA HIS A 359 13.87 31.37 3.06
C HIS A 359 14.10 30.05 3.80
N GLN A 360 14.04 30.05 5.14
CA GLN A 360 14.19 28.84 5.94
C GLN A 360 13.04 27.85 5.72
N LEU A 361 11.80 28.35 5.70
CA LEU A 361 10.60 27.54 5.43
C LEU A 361 10.64 26.96 4.02
N LEU A 362 10.95 27.78 3.01
CA LEU A 362 11.05 27.36 1.62
C LEU A 362 12.10 26.25 1.44
N ARG A 363 13.24 26.37 2.11
CA ARG A 363 14.25 25.32 2.11
C ARG A 363 13.71 24.01 2.69
N LYS A 364 13.08 24.06 3.87
CA LYS A 364 12.51 22.89 4.55
C LYS A 364 11.47 22.18 3.67
N ILE A 365 10.48 22.91 3.16
CA ILE A 365 9.42 22.33 2.32
C ILE A 365 9.94 21.81 0.97
N ASN A 366 11.00 22.41 0.42
CA ASN A 366 11.62 21.94 -0.80
C ASN A 366 12.40 20.63 -0.58
N GLU A 367 13.07 20.49 0.57
CA GLU A 367 13.70 19.24 1.00
C GLU A 367 12.65 18.13 1.22
N GLU A 368 11.52 18.45 1.88
CA GLU A 368 10.39 17.53 2.04
C GLU A 368 9.75 17.13 0.70
N CYS A 369 9.53 18.08 -0.22
CA CYS A 369 9.01 17.82 -1.55
C CYS A 369 9.92 16.87 -2.35
N ASN A 370 11.23 17.09 -2.31
CA ASN A 370 12.19 16.19 -2.96
C ASN A 370 12.17 14.77 -2.35
N LYS A 371 12.04 14.68 -1.02
CA LYS A 371 11.91 13.39 -0.31
C LYS A 371 10.64 12.65 -0.73
N ASP A 372 9.50 13.33 -0.76
CA ASP A 372 8.22 12.74 -1.16
C ASP A 372 8.20 12.34 -2.64
N TYR A 373 8.82 13.14 -3.52
CA TYR A 373 9.01 12.79 -4.92
C TYR A 373 9.82 11.50 -5.09
N CYS A 374 10.94 11.39 -4.37
CA CYS A 374 11.79 10.19 -4.38
C CYS A 374 11.04 8.97 -3.82
N GLU A 375 10.28 9.15 -2.74
CA GLU A 375 9.48 8.11 -2.11
C GLU A 375 8.37 7.60 -3.04
N PHE A 376 7.69 8.49 -3.77
CA PHE A 376 6.71 8.12 -4.79
C PHE A 376 7.34 7.26 -5.89
N TRP A 377 8.41 7.73 -6.55
CA TRP A 377 9.02 6.98 -7.66
C TRP A 377 9.63 5.66 -7.22
N LYS A 378 10.27 5.62 -6.04
CA LYS A 378 10.80 4.39 -5.46
C LYS A 378 9.67 3.39 -5.19
N SER A 379 8.57 3.84 -4.60
CA SER A 379 7.40 2.99 -4.32
C SER A 379 6.75 2.50 -5.60
N LEU A 380 6.63 3.37 -6.61
CA LEU A 380 6.07 3.01 -7.91
C LEU A 380 6.94 1.96 -8.61
N ALA A 381 8.25 2.20 -8.71
CA ALA A 381 9.18 1.25 -9.33
C ALA A 381 9.19 -0.11 -8.61
N PHE A 382 9.21 -0.09 -7.28
CA PHE A 382 9.12 -1.32 -6.48
C PHE A 382 7.79 -2.05 -6.70
N ASN A 383 6.69 -1.29 -6.74
CA ASN A 383 5.37 -1.85 -6.98
C ASN A 383 5.23 -2.40 -8.41
N VAL A 384 5.86 -1.83 -9.43
CA VAL A 384 5.81 -2.34 -10.82
C VAL A 384 6.60 -3.64 -10.99
N GLY A 385 7.85 -3.69 -10.53
CA GLY A 385 8.78 -4.78 -10.87
C GLY A 385 9.31 -5.58 -9.68
N GLY A 386 9.40 -4.96 -8.49
CA GLY A 386 10.10 -5.52 -7.34
C GLY A 386 9.52 -6.86 -6.88
N ILE A 387 8.19 -6.94 -6.70
CA ILE A 387 7.55 -8.19 -6.27
C ILE A 387 7.62 -9.24 -7.39
N ALA A 388 7.41 -8.87 -8.65
CA ALA A 388 7.51 -9.81 -9.77
C ALA A 388 8.93 -10.40 -9.88
N PHE A 389 9.96 -9.58 -9.63
CA PHE A 389 11.35 -10.01 -9.55
C PHE A 389 11.57 -10.99 -8.39
N ILE A 390 11.06 -10.69 -7.19
CA ILE A 390 11.17 -11.60 -6.03
C ILE A 390 10.47 -12.94 -6.30
N ILE A 391 9.27 -12.93 -6.89
CA ILE A 391 8.54 -14.16 -7.27
C ILE A 391 9.37 -14.96 -8.29
N THR A 392 9.92 -14.28 -9.30
CA THR A 392 10.75 -14.90 -10.34
C THR A 392 12.00 -15.53 -9.73
N ALA A 393 12.68 -14.80 -8.84
CA ALA A 393 13.84 -15.29 -8.10
C ALA A 393 13.49 -16.48 -7.21
N ALA A 394 12.35 -16.47 -6.53
CA ALA A 394 11.91 -17.55 -5.66
C ALA A 394 11.62 -18.84 -6.44
N VAL A 395 11.02 -18.72 -7.63
CA VAL A 395 10.79 -19.86 -8.52
C VAL A 395 12.08 -20.37 -9.15
N ALA A 396 13.02 -19.47 -9.47
CA ALA A 396 14.33 -19.85 -9.97
C ALA A 396 15.18 -20.56 -8.90
N SER A 397 15.20 -20.02 -7.68
CA SER A 397 16.02 -20.50 -6.57
C SER A 397 15.57 -19.86 -5.25
N TRP A 398 14.95 -20.65 -4.36
CA TRP A 398 14.49 -20.14 -3.06
C TRP A 398 15.61 -19.58 -2.16
N PRO A 399 16.86 -20.08 -2.16
CA PRO A 399 17.94 -19.47 -1.38
C PRO A 399 18.35 -18.09 -1.91
N ILE A 400 18.34 -17.89 -3.24
CA ILE A 400 18.61 -16.58 -3.84
C ILE A 400 17.50 -15.60 -3.43
N ALA A 401 16.24 -16.03 -3.49
CA ALA A 401 15.13 -15.19 -3.06
C ALA A 401 15.23 -14.82 -1.58
N LEU A 402 15.57 -15.76 -0.69
CA LEU A 402 15.80 -15.45 0.72
C LEU A 402 16.93 -14.44 0.91
N GLY A 403 18.05 -14.60 0.19
CA GLY A 403 19.14 -13.63 0.22
C GLY A 403 18.71 -12.22 -0.20
N LEU A 404 17.96 -12.12 -1.31
CA LEU A 404 17.41 -10.86 -1.79
C LEU A 404 16.42 -10.24 -0.80
N THR A 405 15.53 -11.05 -0.22
CA THR A 405 14.58 -10.60 0.80
C THR A 405 15.30 -10.10 2.05
N LEU A 406 16.37 -10.77 2.50
CA LEU A 406 17.18 -10.33 3.63
C LEU A 406 17.86 -8.99 3.35
N VAL A 407 18.44 -8.82 2.16
CA VAL A 407 19.05 -7.54 1.75
C VAL A 407 18.00 -6.43 1.72
N TYR A 408 16.81 -6.69 1.17
CA TYR A 408 15.72 -5.73 1.15
C TYR A 408 15.23 -5.38 2.55
N MET A 409 15.06 -6.37 3.44
CA MET A 409 14.69 -6.14 4.83
C MET A 409 15.74 -5.29 5.54
N ALA A 410 17.03 -5.63 5.43
CA ALA A 410 18.11 -4.84 6.01
C ALA A 410 18.11 -3.38 5.51
N TYR A 411 17.88 -3.18 4.21
CA TYR A 411 17.75 -1.84 3.62
C TYR A 411 16.54 -1.07 4.18
N GLN A 412 15.39 -1.74 4.36
CA GLN A 412 14.19 -1.11 4.91
C GLN A 412 14.35 -0.77 6.39
N PHE A 413 14.95 -1.65 7.18
CA PHE A 413 15.27 -1.37 8.59
C PHE A 413 16.25 -0.22 8.73
N ASN A 414 17.29 -0.17 7.88
CA ASN A 414 18.21 0.97 7.87
C ASN A 414 17.50 2.29 7.52
N ASN A 415 16.58 2.28 6.55
CA ASN A 415 15.77 3.48 6.25
C ASN A 415 14.85 3.87 7.41
N ALA A 416 14.19 2.91 8.06
CA ALA A 416 13.31 3.18 9.20
C ALA A 416 14.08 3.80 10.36
N TYR A 417 15.24 3.23 10.68
CA TYR A 417 16.16 3.74 11.69
C TYR A 417 16.61 5.19 11.39
N GLN A 418 16.99 5.47 10.14
CA GLN A 418 17.36 6.83 9.71
C GLN A 418 16.18 7.81 9.78
N LYS A 419 14.97 7.38 9.44
CA LYS A 419 13.76 8.22 9.56
C LYS A 419 13.46 8.55 11.02
N GLN A 420 13.60 7.59 11.95
CA GLN A 420 13.35 7.83 13.37
C GLN A 420 14.37 8.78 14.00
N LEU A 421 15.64 8.70 13.58
CA LEU A 421 16.67 9.65 13.99
C LEU A 421 16.40 11.10 13.54
N HIS A 422 15.57 11.30 12.51
CA HIS A 422 15.26 12.62 11.94
C HIS A 422 13.90 13.19 12.34
N ASN A 423 13.03 12.40 12.98
CA ASN A 423 11.64 12.77 13.28
C ASN A 423 11.46 13.52 14.62
N GLN A 424 12.50 14.11 15.21
CA GLN A 424 12.38 14.70 16.55
C GLN A 424 11.80 16.13 16.62
N ASP A 425 11.56 16.85 15.52
CA ASP A 425 10.88 18.17 15.56
C ASP A 425 10.13 18.48 14.24
N GLU A 426 8.91 17.94 14.06
CA GLU A 426 7.99 18.41 13.01
C GLU A 426 7.01 19.44 13.59
N ASP A 427 7.46 20.69 13.70
CA ASP A 427 6.55 21.83 13.88
C ASP A 427 5.62 21.94 12.65
N PRO A 428 4.31 22.23 12.85
CA PRO A 428 3.37 22.40 11.75
C PRO A 428 3.82 23.52 10.82
N LEU A 429 3.97 23.21 9.53
CA LEU A 429 4.40 24.17 8.51
C LEU A 429 3.39 25.32 8.37
N ASP A 430 3.80 26.53 8.73
CA ASP A 430 2.97 27.74 8.64
C ASP A 430 3.03 28.37 7.23
N ILE A 431 2.59 27.59 6.22
CA ILE A 431 2.50 28.06 4.82
C ILE A 431 1.25 28.92 4.56
N TYR A 432 0.30 28.95 5.50
CA TYR A 432 -0.95 29.68 5.43
C TYR A 432 -0.97 30.88 6.39
N ARG A 433 0.06 31.73 6.29
CA ARG A 433 0.21 32.91 7.13
C ARG A 433 -0.85 33.97 6.82
N LEU A 434 -1.34 34.65 7.86
CA LEU A 434 -2.17 35.84 7.68
C LEU A 434 -1.27 36.98 7.23
N LEU A 435 -1.26 37.26 5.93
CA LEU A 435 -0.58 38.42 5.38
C LEU A 435 -1.39 39.66 5.81
N SER A 436 -0.82 40.51 6.65
CA SER A 436 -1.48 41.77 7.04
C SER A 436 -1.80 42.59 5.79
N PRO A 437 -3.04 43.08 5.61
CA PRO A 437 -3.31 44.05 4.57
C PRO A 437 -2.57 45.35 4.92
N ASN A 438 -1.76 45.85 3.99
CA ASN A 438 -1.21 47.21 4.04
C ASN A 438 -2.31 48.25 3.89
#